data_AF-A0AAW8F4W4-F1
#
_entry.id   AF-A0AAW8F4W4-F1
#
_cell.length_a   1.000
_cell.length_b   1.000
_cell.length_c   1.000
_cell.angle_alpha   90.00
_cell.angle_beta   90.00
_cell.angle_gamma   90.00
#
_symmetry.space_group_name_H-M   'P 1'
#
loop_
_entity.id
_entity.type
_entity.pdbx_description
1 polymer ?
#
loop_
_entity_poly.entity_id
_entity_poly.type
_entity_poly.pdbx_seq_one_letter_code
_entity_poly.pdbx_strand_id
1 'polypeptide(L)'
;MSLIGQEEGIEHGTLRGHRQHTRRKVPATEACGCLQAKRDDERAKSEARQAGHSPRAAGQHKWNGGKYAAGTSRAEANTAVRAACPTEGCGQEATGRFPKQRSWVRVHVAGSTEPARDYCSGSCATYGIALAELRMDNAAA
;
A
#
# COMPACT_ATOMS: atom_id res chain seq x y z
N MET A 1 53.27 18.64 -12.48
CA MET A 1 52.21 18.50 -11.45
C MET A 1 51.12 17.62 -12.02
N SER A 2 51.18 16.32 -11.72
CA SER A 2 50.21 15.34 -12.24
C SER A 2 48.90 15.48 -11.47
N LEU A 3 47.82 15.79 -12.18
CA LEU A 3 46.46 15.80 -11.66
C LEU A 3 46.02 14.34 -11.43
N ILE A 4 46.37 13.82 -10.25
CA ILE A 4 45.98 12.51 -9.74
C ILE A 4 44.45 12.45 -9.66
N GLY A 5 43.81 11.50 -10.35
CA GLY A 5 42.43 11.09 -10.04
C GLY A 5 41.39 11.08 -11.17
N GLN A 6 41.77 11.00 -12.44
CA GLN A 6 40.90 10.37 -13.45
C GLN A 6 40.91 8.85 -13.18
N GLU A 7 40.29 8.40 -12.09
CA GLU A 7 40.16 6.96 -11.82
C GLU A 7 39.23 6.35 -12.88
N GLU A 8 39.82 5.53 -13.73
CA GLU A 8 39.25 4.98 -14.95
C GLU A 8 37.82 4.44 -14.75
N GLY A 9 36.89 4.97 -15.55
CA GLY A 9 35.51 4.49 -15.63
C GLY A 9 34.50 5.16 -14.71
N ILE A 10 34.84 6.27 -14.03
CA ILE A 10 33.85 7.14 -13.39
C ILE A 10 33.46 8.29 -14.34
N GLU A 11 32.15 8.43 -14.58
CA GLU A 11 31.60 9.47 -15.48
C GLU A 11 31.51 10.83 -14.78
N HIS A 12 32.59 11.62 -14.83
CA HIS A 12 32.66 12.94 -14.19
C HIS A 12 31.66 13.97 -14.76
N GLY A 13 31.33 14.99 -13.97
CA GLY A 13 30.39 16.05 -14.36
C GLY A 13 28.90 15.64 -14.43
N THR A 14 28.55 14.41 -14.07
CA THR A 14 27.17 13.91 -14.14
C THR A 14 26.64 13.39 -12.81
N LEU A 15 25.31 13.30 -12.68
CA LEU A 15 24.64 12.62 -11.56
C LEU A 15 25.01 11.13 -11.49
N ARG A 16 25.26 10.50 -12.64
CA ARG A 16 25.66 9.09 -12.71
C ARG A 16 27.05 8.90 -12.12
N GLY A 17 27.99 9.79 -12.42
CA GLY A 17 29.32 9.83 -11.79
C GLY A 17 29.26 10.04 -10.28
N HIS A 18 28.42 10.95 -9.80
CA HIS A 18 28.23 11.14 -8.36
C HIS A 18 27.78 9.84 -7.66
N ARG A 19 26.87 9.08 -8.28
CA ARG A 19 26.43 7.79 -7.76
C ARG A 19 27.54 6.74 -7.81
N GLN A 20 28.40 6.76 -8.83
CA GLN A 20 29.56 5.88 -8.92
C GLN A 20 30.59 6.18 -7.82
N HIS A 21 30.91 7.46 -7.56
CA HIS A 21 31.71 7.89 -6.41
C HIS A 21 31.16 7.36 -5.09
N THR A 22 29.85 7.54 -4.87
CA THR A 22 29.17 7.08 -3.65
C THR A 22 29.24 5.56 -3.49
N ARG A 23 28.95 4.79 -4.55
CA ARG A 23 28.96 3.33 -4.52
C ARG A 23 30.36 2.75 -4.34
N ARG A 24 31.36 3.36 -4.97
CA ARG A 24 32.77 2.95 -4.91
C ARG A 24 33.51 3.54 -3.70
N LYS A 25 32.84 4.38 -2.90
CA LYS A 25 33.40 5.09 -1.75
C LYS A 25 34.61 5.96 -2.09
N VAL A 26 34.65 6.50 -3.31
CA VAL A 26 35.67 7.44 -3.77
C VAL A 26 35.14 8.86 -3.55
N PRO A 27 35.87 9.76 -2.86
CA PRO A 27 35.38 11.11 -2.61
C PRO A 27 35.18 11.87 -3.93
N ALA A 28 33.97 12.41 -4.13
CA ALA A 28 33.73 13.36 -5.21
C ALA A 28 34.30 14.72 -4.77
N THR A 29 35.20 15.29 -5.55
CA THR A 29 35.76 16.63 -5.33
C THR A 29 35.04 17.68 -6.19
N GLU A 30 35.18 18.95 -5.85
CA GLU A 30 34.64 20.05 -6.68
C GLU A 30 35.23 20.03 -8.10
N ALA A 31 36.51 19.64 -8.25
CA ALA A 31 37.18 19.53 -9.55
C ALA A 31 36.60 18.44 -10.47
N CYS A 32 35.92 17.43 -9.90
CA CYS A 32 35.29 16.34 -10.64
C CYS A 32 33.92 16.75 -11.23
N GLY A 33 33.34 17.88 -10.80
CA GLY A 33 32.07 18.41 -11.31
C GLY A 33 30.81 17.59 -10.93
N CYS A 34 30.97 16.36 -10.42
CA CYS A 34 29.85 15.53 -9.96
C CYS A 34 29.12 16.09 -8.74
N LEU A 35 29.81 16.83 -7.87
CA LEU A 35 29.17 17.54 -6.75
C LEU A 35 28.26 18.65 -7.26
N GLN A 36 28.70 19.41 -8.26
CA GLN A 36 27.90 20.47 -8.87
C GLN A 36 26.65 19.89 -9.55
N ALA A 37 26.80 18.82 -10.32
CA ALA A 37 25.68 18.12 -10.94
C ALA A 37 24.64 17.64 -9.91
N LYS A 38 25.09 17.20 -8.73
CA LYS A 38 24.21 16.80 -7.61
C LYS A 38 23.45 18.00 -7.03
N ARG A 39 24.13 19.13 -6.81
CA ARG A 39 23.50 20.36 -6.31
C ARG A 39 22.45 20.90 -7.29
N ASP A 40 22.72 20.84 -8.59
CA ASP A 40 21.78 21.30 -9.62
C ASP A 40 20.52 20.42 -9.69
N ASP A 41 20.65 19.10 -9.54
CA ASP A 41 19.51 18.17 -9.44
C ASP A 41 18.69 18.37 -8.16
N GLU A 42 19.35 18.61 -7.01
CA GLU A 42 18.67 18.94 -5.76
C GLU A 42 17.91 20.27 -5.88
N ARG A 43 18.49 21.28 -6.55
CA ARG A 43 17.83 22.55 -6.84
C ARG A 43 16.61 22.36 -7.75
N ALA A 44 16.75 21.65 -8.87
CA ALA A 44 15.65 21.37 -9.78
C ALA A 44 14.50 20.61 -9.10
N LYS A 45 14.81 19.66 -8.22
CA LYS A 45 13.80 18.96 -7.41
C LYS A 45 13.11 19.88 -6.40
N SER A 46 13.84 20.81 -5.81
CA SER A 46 13.27 21.79 -4.88
C SER A 46 12.32 22.77 -5.59
N GLU A 47 12.71 23.26 -6.76
CA GLU A 47 11.88 24.13 -7.61
C GLU A 47 10.62 23.40 -8.06
N ALA A 48 10.73 22.13 -8.48
CA ALA A 48 9.57 21.31 -8.84
C ALA A 48 8.59 21.12 -7.67
N ARG A 49 9.09 20.94 -6.44
CA ARG A 49 8.25 20.86 -5.23
C ARG A 49 7.55 22.19 -4.92
N GLN A 50 8.27 23.31 -5.06
CA GLN A 50 7.71 24.65 -4.86
C GLN A 50 6.65 25.00 -5.91
N ALA A 51 6.81 24.53 -7.15
CA ALA A 51 5.81 24.65 -8.22
C ALA A 51 4.59 23.73 -8.04
N GLY A 52 4.46 23.01 -6.92
CA GLY A 52 3.34 22.10 -6.65
C GLY A 52 3.43 20.75 -7.36
N HIS A 53 4.49 20.48 -8.12
CA HIS A 53 4.77 19.18 -8.72
C HIS A 53 5.43 18.26 -7.68
N SER A 54 4.65 17.78 -6.71
CA SER A 54 5.17 16.76 -5.81
C SER A 54 5.61 15.54 -6.65
N PRO A 55 6.77 14.91 -6.37
CA PRO A 55 7.24 13.73 -7.11
C PRO A 55 6.24 12.57 -7.09
N ARG A 56 5.38 12.52 -6.08
CA ARG A 56 4.29 11.55 -5.92
C ARG A 56 3.22 11.73 -7.01
N ALA A 57 2.96 12.97 -7.45
CA ALA A 57 2.08 13.26 -8.57
C ALA A 57 2.71 12.83 -9.91
N ALA A 58 3.99 13.10 -10.14
CA ALA A 58 4.68 12.73 -11.39
C ALA A 58 4.73 11.19 -11.62
N GLY A 59 4.92 10.41 -10.55
CA GLY A 59 4.86 8.94 -10.62
C GLY A 59 3.46 8.40 -10.94
N GLN A 60 2.42 9.00 -10.35
CA GLN A 60 1.03 8.65 -10.65
C GLN A 60 0.67 8.96 -12.11
N HIS A 61 1.10 10.12 -12.62
CA HIS A 61 0.90 10.52 -14.02
C HIS A 61 1.48 9.52 -15.04
N LYS A 62 2.59 8.84 -14.72
CA LYS A 62 3.26 7.92 -15.66
C LYS A 62 2.52 6.60 -15.86
N TRP A 63 1.88 6.07 -14.81
CA TRP A 63 1.14 4.81 -14.91
C TRP A 63 -0.27 5.00 -15.47
N ASN A 64 -0.92 6.12 -15.15
CA ASN A 64 -2.29 6.41 -15.60
C ASN A 64 -2.38 7.36 -16.82
N GLY A 65 -1.24 7.75 -17.41
CA GLY A 65 -1.18 8.68 -18.54
C GLY A 65 -1.76 10.07 -18.25
N GLY A 66 -1.86 10.47 -16.98
CA GLY A 66 -2.54 11.68 -16.55
C GLY A 66 -4.07 11.64 -16.69
N LYS A 67 -4.66 10.48 -16.97
CA LYS A 67 -6.12 10.32 -17.17
C LYS A 67 -6.93 10.59 -15.90
N TYR A 68 -6.31 10.46 -14.73
CA TYR A 68 -6.93 10.77 -13.44
C TYR A 68 -6.05 11.80 -12.72
N ALA A 69 -6.60 12.99 -12.48
CA ALA A 69 -5.92 14.03 -11.71
C ALA A 69 -5.68 13.56 -10.27
N ALA A 70 -4.58 13.99 -9.65
CA ALA A 70 -4.33 13.74 -8.24
C ALA A 70 -5.55 14.18 -7.41
N GLY A 71 -6.13 13.25 -6.64
CA GLY A 71 -7.34 13.50 -5.84
C GLY A 71 -8.67 13.07 -6.49
N THR A 72 -8.66 12.51 -7.71
CA THR A 72 -9.87 11.96 -8.36
C THR A 72 -10.09 10.46 -8.12
N SER A 73 -9.47 9.90 -7.08
CA SER A 73 -9.77 8.52 -6.69
C SER A 73 -11.27 8.39 -6.45
N ARG A 74 -11.92 7.52 -7.22
CA ARG A 74 -13.31 7.14 -6.97
C ARG A 74 -13.43 6.78 -5.49
N ALA A 75 -14.41 7.37 -4.81
CA ALA A 75 -14.71 7.01 -3.43
C ALA A 75 -14.80 5.49 -3.33
N GLU A 76 -14.18 4.92 -2.30
CA GLU A 76 -14.14 3.47 -2.10
C GLU A 76 -15.55 2.92 -2.23
N ALA A 77 -15.75 2.07 -3.22
CA ALA A 77 -17.03 1.44 -3.42
C ALA A 77 -17.12 0.38 -2.31
N ASN A 78 -17.79 0.73 -1.21
CA ASN A 78 -18.18 -0.17 -0.12
C ASN A 78 -19.18 -1.22 -0.63
N THR A 79 -18.77 -1.95 -1.66
CA THR A 79 -19.54 -3.00 -2.30
C THR A 79 -19.51 -4.17 -1.35
N ALA A 80 -20.68 -4.64 -0.94
CA ALA A 80 -20.75 -5.83 -0.10
C ALA A 80 -19.99 -6.97 -0.78
N VAL A 81 -19.04 -7.56 -0.06
CA VAL A 81 -18.18 -8.66 -0.54
C VAL A 81 -19.00 -9.85 -1.04
N ARG A 82 -20.26 -9.98 -0.58
CA ARG A 82 -21.23 -10.96 -1.06
C ARG A 82 -22.66 -10.45 -0.94
N ALA A 83 -23.53 -10.87 -1.85
CA ALA A 83 -24.98 -10.76 -1.67
C ALA A 83 -25.44 -11.54 -0.42
N ALA A 84 -26.42 -10.99 0.30
CA ALA A 84 -27.02 -11.68 1.45
C ALA A 84 -27.57 -13.05 1.05
N CYS A 85 -27.39 -14.05 1.90
CA CYS A 85 -27.98 -15.37 1.69
C CYS A 85 -29.51 -15.21 1.69
N PRO A 86 -30.24 -15.71 0.67
CA PRO A 86 -31.69 -15.57 0.61
C PRO A 86 -32.42 -16.44 1.63
N THR A 87 -31.74 -17.40 2.26
CA THR A 87 -32.33 -18.26 3.30
C THR A 87 -32.69 -17.43 4.53
N GLU A 88 -33.98 -17.37 4.84
CA GLU A 88 -34.50 -16.68 6.01
C GLU A 88 -33.78 -17.14 7.29
N GLY A 89 -33.28 -16.18 8.07
CA GLY A 89 -32.59 -16.44 9.33
C GLY A 89 -31.09 -16.75 9.20
N CYS A 90 -30.54 -16.92 7.99
CA CYS A 90 -29.11 -17.20 7.82
C CYS A 90 -28.25 -16.00 8.24
N GLY A 91 -27.28 -16.24 9.13
CA GLY A 91 -26.40 -15.21 9.68
C GLY A 91 -27.01 -14.39 10.82
N GLN A 92 -28.20 -14.75 11.30
CA GLN A 92 -28.80 -14.11 12.48
C GLN A 92 -28.05 -14.51 13.76
N GLU A 93 -28.12 -13.62 14.76
CA GLU A 93 -27.57 -13.89 16.08
C GLU A 93 -28.24 -15.13 16.70
N ALA A 94 -27.40 -16.02 17.21
CA ALA A 94 -27.79 -17.26 17.83
C ALA A 94 -28.41 -16.98 19.21
N THR A 95 -29.74 -16.92 19.26
CA THR A 95 -30.49 -16.80 20.52
C THR A 95 -30.89 -18.19 21.03
N GLY A 96 -30.39 -18.57 22.22
CA GLY A 96 -30.78 -19.82 22.89
C GLY A 96 -29.94 -21.06 22.55
N ARG A 97 -30.46 -22.26 22.87
CA ARG A 97 -29.62 -23.46 23.10
C ARG A 97 -29.05 -24.15 21.84
N PHE A 98 -29.70 -24.11 20.68
CA PHE A 98 -29.25 -24.83 19.47
C PHE A 98 -29.86 -24.23 18.17
N PRO A 99 -29.31 -24.51 16.97
CA PRO A 99 -29.84 -24.00 15.71
C PRO A 99 -31.29 -24.42 15.50
N LYS A 100 -32.12 -23.50 15.01
CA LYS A 100 -33.58 -23.68 14.86
C LYS A 100 -34.00 -24.80 13.90
N GLN A 101 -33.10 -25.35 13.08
CA GLN A 101 -33.39 -26.36 12.06
C GLN A 101 -32.26 -27.39 11.93
N ARG A 102 -32.60 -28.64 11.55
CA ARG A 102 -31.61 -29.67 11.18
C ARG A 102 -30.75 -29.14 10.02
N SER A 103 -29.44 -29.43 10.02
CA SER A 103 -28.41 -28.98 9.06
C SER A 103 -27.87 -27.56 9.19
N TRP A 104 -28.38 -26.76 10.13
CA TRP A 104 -27.82 -25.44 10.42
C TRP A 104 -26.58 -25.52 11.30
N VAL A 105 -25.63 -24.62 11.04
CA VAL A 105 -24.34 -24.56 11.71
C VAL A 105 -24.28 -23.29 12.55
N ARG A 106 -24.01 -23.45 13.85
CA ARG A 106 -23.72 -22.33 14.73
C ARG A 106 -22.23 -22.02 14.69
N VAL A 107 -21.89 -20.77 14.42
CA VAL A 107 -20.52 -20.27 14.45
C VAL A 107 -20.34 -19.38 15.67
N HIS A 108 -19.27 -19.62 16.40
CA HIS A 108 -18.76 -18.75 17.45
C HIS A 108 -17.23 -18.80 17.38
N VAL A 109 -16.60 -17.64 17.22
CA VAL A 109 -15.14 -17.52 17.15
C VAL A 109 -14.66 -16.93 18.47
N ALA A 110 -13.89 -17.72 19.23
CA ALA A 110 -13.40 -17.31 20.54
C ALA A 110 -12.50 -16.07 20.42
N GLY A 111 -12.79 -15.02 21.18
CA GLY A 111 -12.07 -13.74 21.13
C GLY A 111 -12.60 -12.74 20.10
N SER A 112 -13.61 -13.11 19.31
CA SER A 112 -14.31 -12.16 18.44
C SER A 112 -15.32 -11.35 19.24
N THR A 113 -15.53 -10.10 18.85
CA THR A 113 -16.61 -9.23 19.36
C THR A 113 -17.95 -9.54 18.71
N GLU A 114 -17.96 -10.33 17.63
CA GLU A 114 -19.19 -10.81 17.00
C GLU A 114 -19.89 -11.83 17.90
N PRO A 115 -21.21 -11.69 18.13
CA PRO A 115 -21.96 -12.70 18.85
C PRO A 115 -22.01 -14.00 18.02
N ALA A 116 -22.32 -15.11 18.68
CA ALA A 116 -22.56 -16.37 17.97
C ALA A 116 -23.69 -16.19 16.94
N ARG A 117 -23.57 -16.80 15.75
CA ARG A 117 -24.54 -16.70 14.65
C ARG A 117 -24.91 -18.07 14.08
N ASP A 118 -26.14 -18.22 13.61
CA ASP A 118 -26.65 -19.46 12.99
C ASP A 118 -26.67 -19.35 11.46
N TYR A 119 -26.17 -20.36 10.76
CA TYR A 119 -26.03 -20.39 9.30
C TYR A 119 -26.72 -21.60 8.69
N CYS A 120 -27.37 -21.41 7.54
CA CYS A 120 -28.14 -22.47 6.88
C CYS A 120 -27.31 -23.59 6.24
N SER A 121 -25.99 -23.38 6.09
CA SER A 121 -25.09 -24.32 5.43
C SER A 121 -23.64 -24.11 5.85
N GLY A 122 -22.80 -25.12 5.62
CA GLY A 122 -21.36 -25.03 5.88
C GLY A 122 -20.68 -23.89 5.12
N SER A 123 -21.08 -23.62 3.87
CA SER A 123 -20.49 -22.51 3.08
C SER A 123 -20.82 -21.13 3.65
N CYS A 124 -22.03 -20.96 4.19
CA CYS A 124 -22.41 -19.72 4.88
C CYS A 124 -21.70 -19.61 6.24
N ALA A 125 -21.49 -20.72 6.93
CA ALA A 125 -20.72 -20.77 8.17
C ALA A 125 -19.25 -20.39 7.95
N THR A 126 -18.59 -20.88 6.89
CA THR A 126 -17.20 -20.50 6.56
C THR A 126 -17.07 -18.99 6.32
N TYR A 127 -18.03 -18.38 5.64
CA TYR A 127 -18.08 -16.93 5.47
C TYR A 127 -18.27 -16.20 6.81
N GLY A 128 -19.14 -16.73 7.67
CA GLY A 128 -19.34 -16.20 9.03
C GLY A 128 -18.09 -16.23 9.90
N ILE A 129 -17.32 -17.33 9.84
CA ILE A 129 -16.03 -17.48 10.53
C ILE A 129 -15.06 -16.42 10.03
N ALA A 130 -14.87 -16.30 8.72
CA ALA A 130 -13.95 -15.33 8.14
C ALA A 130 -14.31 -13.87 8.50
N LEU A 131 -15.60 -13.52 8.51
CA LEU A 131 -16.05 -12.21 8.96
C LEU A 131 -15.76 -11.97 10.44
N ALA A 132 -15.98 -12.97 11.28
CA ALA A 132 -15.72 -12.87 12.72
C ALA A 132 -14.23 -12.73 13.02
N GLU A 133 -13.36 -13.41 12.25
CA GLU A 133 -11.89 -13.31 12.34
C GLU A 133 -11.39 -11.91 11.91
N LEU A 134 -11.85 -11.39 10.77
CA LEU A 134 -11.49 -10.04 10.31
C LEU A 134 -11.87 -8.93 11.31
N ARG A 135 -12.87 -9.18 12.16
CA ARG A 135 -13.35 -8.23 13.17
C ARG A 135 -12.68 -8.39 14.52
N MET A 136 -11.79 -9.37 14.70
CA MET A 136 -10.95 -9.48 15.90
C MET A 136 -9.92 -8.35 15.95
N ASP A 137 -9.36 -7.97 14.80
CA ASP A 137 -8.27 -6.98 14.70
C ASP A 137 -8.72 -5.52 14.87
N ASN A 138 -9.98 -5.22 14.58
CA ASN A 138 -10.52 -3.86 14.69
C ASN A 138 -10.88 -3.43 16.13
N ALA A 139 -10.78 -4.33 17.12
CA ALA A 139 -10.98 -3.98 18.52
C ALA A 139 -9.71 -3.44 19.21
N ALA A 140 -8.55 -3.50 18.54
CA ALA A 140 -7.25 -3.09 19.06
C ALA A 140 -6.69 -1.77 18.46
N ALA A 141 -7.50 -1.03 17.70
CA ALA A 141 -7.16 0.28 17.12
C ALA A 141 -8.05 1.38 17.70
#